data_AF-A0A432SXB0-F1
#
_entry.id   AF-A0A432SXB0-F1
#
_cell.length_a   1.000
_cell.length_b   1.000
_cell.length_c   1.000
_cell.angle_alpha   90.00
_cell.angle_beta   90.00
_cell.angle_gamma   90.00
#
_symmetry.space_group_name_H-M   'P 1'
#
loop_
_entity.id
_entity.type
_entity.pdbx_description
1 polymer ?
#
loop_
_entity_poly.entity_id
_entity_poly.type
_entity_poly.pdbx_seq_one_letter_code
_entity_poly.pdbx_strand_id
1 'polypeptide(L)'
;MYLIYTDETGTNFSSNVSPFLLYGGLVVHESKVNNLELQLQMMIAKFLKLGDIKKVELHTSEIFQIIFTENFECKKRKSKDQKNCEELQKILSNVTVEDFISFTDELIQFLHKMDVPLIVSVVNKEDEIHKNHHLNKEVSALAYSFKMFLNILDRFLASKNEKGLLIADDFSNQIPAKIRTLSLYERIANDNIGKQKELIFLRVLYESLDWKSNSYDFTSKCIAPMKYEFESKNMFLIDNINYTNSKDSVLNQVSDFILYILRKTLECQENDAPPDNLEKLVKNIKDSILLSESENKIISGKLVGTLNSELDVLFSESFYNEDMRKRV
;
A
#
# COMPACT_ATOMS: atom_id res chain seq x y z
N MET A 1 6.56 5.84 -19.67
CA MET A 1 6.89 5.97 -18.24
C MET A 1 5.76 5.37 -17.42
N TYR A 2 6.08 4.80 -16.25
CA TYR A 2 5.07 4.31 -15.32
C TYR A 2 4.71 5.34 -14.25
N LEU A 3 3.40 5.46 -13.96
CA LEU A 3 2.85 6.15 -12.81
C LEU A 3 2.48 5.09 -11.76
N ILE A 4 2.97 5.27 -10.54
CA ILE A 4 2.80 4.30 -9.47
C ILE A 4 1.93 4.91 -8.39
N TYR A 5 0.68 4.47 -8.32
CA TYR A 5 -0.32 4.94 -7.36
C TYR A 5 -0.17 4.12 -6.09
N THR A 6 0.39 4.72 -5.05
CA THR A 6 0.82 4.02 -3.83
C THR A 6 0.00 4.40 -2.63
N ASP A 7 -0.20 3.43 -1.76
CA ASP A 7 -0.77 3.66 -0.43
C ASP A 7 -0.21 2.66 0.59
N GLU A 8 -0.47 2.91 1.86
CA GLU A 8 -0.21 1.99 2.95
C GLU A 8 -1.51 1.50 3.57
N THR A 9 -1.50 0.26 4.05
CA THR A 9 -2.68 -0.25 4.77
C THR A 9 -2.86 0.46 6.11
N GLY A 10 -3.94 1.23 6.22
CA GLY A 10 -4.36 2.06 7.36
C GLY A 10 -3.75 1.66 8.70
N THR A 11 -2.82 2.51 9.15
CA THR A 11 -1.87 2.29 10.24
C THR A 11 -2.42 2.77 11.58
N ASN A 12 -3.33 2.03 12.20
CA ASN A 12 -3.32 2.04 13.66
C ASN A 12 -2.27 1.04 14.10
N PHE A 13 -1.00 1.46 14.15
CA PHE A 13 0.07 0.68 14.79
C PHE A 13 -0.24 0.38 16.25
N SER A 14 -1.07 1.21 16.89
CA SER A 14 -1.62 0.99 18.23
C SER A 14 -2.76 -0.02 18.30
N SER A 15 -3.31 -0.46 17.15
CA SER A 15 -4.31 -1.52 17.13
C SER A 15 -3.60 -2.86 16.98
N ASN A 16 -3.74 -3.72 17.98
CA ASN A 16 -3.25 -5.11 17.96
C ASN A 16 -4.05 -6.00 16.99
N VAL A 17 -4.81 -5.41 16.06
CA VAL A 17 -5.77 -6.11 15.20
C VAL A 17 -5.08 -6.82 14.04
N SER A 18 -3.91 -6.33 13.62
CA SER A 18 -3.18 -6.89 12.48
C SER A 18 -1.67 -6.87 12.71
N PRO A 19 -0.98 -8.03 12.67
CA PRO A 19 0.47 -8.08 12.76
C PRO A 19 1.13 -7.57 11.47
N PHE A 20 0.39 -7.48 10.37
CA PHE A 20 0.93 -7.06 9.08
C PHE A 20 0.82 -5.57 8.84
N LEU A 21 1.88 -5.03 8.24
CA LEU A 21 1.90 -3.74 7.58
C LEU A 21 2.16 -3.97 6.10
N LEU A 22 1.24 -3.52 5.25
CA LEU A 22 1.41 -3.55 3.80
C LEU A 22 1.65 -2.14 3.29
N TYR A 23 2.59 -2.02 2.35
CA TYR A 23 2.77 -0.86 1.50
C TYR A 23 2.79 -1.33 0.05
N GLY A 24 2.04 -0.70 -0.84
CA GLY A 24 2.04 -1.11 -2.23
C GLY A 24 1.39 -0.11 -3.15
N GLY A 25 1.19 -0.52 -4.40
CA GLY A 25 0.57 0.34 -5.38
C GLY A 25 0.34 -0.30 -6.74
N LEU A 26 -0.56 0.32 -7.50
CA LEU A 26 -0.81 -0.01 -8.89
C LEU A 26 0.21 0.66 -9.79
N VAL A 27 0.78 -0.13 -10.71
CA VAL A 27 1.80 0.33 -11.65
C VAL A 27 1.18 0.51 -13.03
N VAL A 28 0.93 1.75 -13.42
CA VAL A 28 0.16 2.08 -14.63
C VAL A 28 1.07 2.77 -15.63
N HIS A 29 1.21 2.23 -16.84
CA HIS A 29 1.91 2.95 -17.90
C HIS A 29 1.10 4.21 -18.27
N GLU A 30 1.76 5.37 -18.40
CA GLU A 30 1.12 6.68 -18.58
C GLU A 30 0.09 6.71 -19.73
N SER A 31 0.33 5.93 -20.79
CA SER A 31 -0.59 5.83 -21.95
C SER A 31 -1.93 5.16 -21.63
N LYS A 32 -2.04 4.43 -20.51
CA LYS A 32 -3.26 3.70 -20.10
C LYS A 32 -4.13 4.49 -19.11
N VAL A 33 -3.57 5.52 -18.44
CA VAL A 33 -4.17 6.18 -17.26
C VAL A 33 -5.60 6.65 -17.51
N ASN A 34 -5.82 7.46 -18.56
CA ASN A 34 -7.14 8.05 -18.82
C ASN A 34 -8.22 6.98 -19.07
N ASN A 35 -7.88 5.94 -19.84
CA ASN A 35 -8.81 4.85 -20.14
C ASN A 35 -9.09 4.01 -18.90
N LEU A 36 -8.05 3.75 -18.10
CA LEU A 36 -8.15 2.97 -16.87
C LEU A 36 -9.02 3.70 -15.83
N GLU A 37 -8.77 4.99 -15.60
CA GLU A 37 -9.58 5.78 -14.66
C GLU A 37 -11.05 5.87 -15.07
N LEU A 38 -11.34 6.07 -16.36
CA LEU A 38 -12.71 6.15 -16.84
C LEU A 38 -13.48 4.84 -16.58
N GLN A 39 -12.85 3.70 -16.88
CA GLN A 39 -13.48 2.39 -16.66
C GLN A 39 -13.64 2.09 -15.17
N LEU A 40 -12.64 2.40 -14.34
CA LEU A 40 -12.73 2.24 -12.89
C LEU A 40 -13.83 3.12 -12.29
N GLN A 41 -13.97 4.37 -12.75
CA GLN A 41 -15.08 5.24 -12.34
C GLN A 41 -16.43 4.61 -12.65
N MET A 42 -16.60 4.02 -13.83
CA MET A 42 -17.84 3.34 -14.23
C MET A 42 -18.11 2.09 -13.39
N MET A 43 -17.08 1.26 -13.14
CA MET A 43 -17.19 0.05 -12.31
C MET A 43 -17.59 0.37 -10.88
N ILE A 44 -16.92 1.35 -10.26
CA ILE A 44 -17.22 1.75 -8.87
C ILE A 44 -18.57 2.46 -8.79
N ALA A 45 -18.91 3.31 -9.77
CA ALA A 45 -20.22 3.95 -9.85
C ALA A 45 -21.36 2.92 -9.92
N LYS A 46 -21.18 1.85 -10.71
CA LYS A 46 -22.11 0.72 -10.79
C LYS A 46 -22.22 -0.02 -9.45
N PHE A 47 -21.10 -0.34 -8.82
CA PHE A 47 -21.05 -1.01 -7.52
C PHE A 47 -21.76 -0.19 -6.42
N LEU A 48 -21.43 1.10 -6.32
CA LEU A 48 -22.01 2.01 -5.32
C LEU A 48 -23.39 2.56 -5.70
N LYS A 49 -23.89 2.26 -6.91
CA LYS A 49 -25.13 2.83 -7.47
C LYS A 49 -25.13 4.37 -7.45
N LEU A 50 -23.98 4.97 -7.75
CA LEU A 50 -23.75 6.41 -7.76
C LEU A 50 -23.66 6.95 -9.19
N GLY A 51 -24.18 8.15 -9.41
CA GLY A 51 -24.01 8.86 -10.69
C GLY A 51 -22.64 9.55 -10.83
N ASP A 52 -21.98 9.87 -9.71
CA ASP A 52 -20.67 10.53 -9.69
C ASP A 52 -19.89 10.12 -8.44
N ILE A 53 -18.84 9.33 -8.63
CA ILE A 53 -17.96 8.83 -7.56
C ILE A 53 -17.15 9.94 -6.89
N LYS A 54 -16.82 11.03 -7.61
CA LYS A 54 -15.94 12.10 -7.10
C LYS A 54 -16.57 12.91 -5.97
N LYS A 55 -17.88 12.72 -5.72
CA LYS A 55 -18.62 13.38 -4.64
C LYS A 55 -18.35 12.78 -3.27
N VAL A 56 -17.87 11.53 -3.21
CA VAL A 56 -17.71 10.78 -1.96
C VAL A 56 -16.29 10.25 -1.87
N GLU A 57 -15.64 10.48 -0.71
CA GLU A 57 -14.37 9.81 -0.42
C GLU A 57 -14.65 8.37 -0.06
N LEU A 58 -13.97 7.44 -0.73
CA LEU A 58 -14.10 6.02 -0.44
C LEU A 58 -12.92 5.60 0.43
N HIS A 59 -13.18 5.43 1.72
CA HIS A 59 -12.25 4.76 2.61
C HIS A 59 -12.63 3.28 2.68
N THR A 60 -11.76 2.41 2.17
CA THR A 60 -12.09 0.98 2.04
C THR A 60 -12.40 0.34 3.39
N SER A 61 -11.70 0.77 4.44
CA SER A 61 -11.94 0.31 5.80
C SER A 61 -13.37 0.56 6.30
N GLU A 62 -13.99 1.65 5.86
CA GLU A 62 -15.35 2.04 6.26
C GLU A 62 -16.38 1.26 5.47
N ILE A 63 -16.18 1.12 4.16
CA ILE A 63 -17.01 0.29 3.29
C ILE A 63 -17.03 -1.14 3.85
N PHE A 64 -15.86 -1.68 4.17
CA PHE A 64 -15.72 -3.01 4.73
C PHE A 64 -16.45 -3.14 6.08
N GLN A 65 -16.28 -2.18 6.99
CA GLN A 65 -16.99 -2.21 8.28
C GLN A 65 -18.50 -2.13 8.10
N ILE A 66 -19.01 -1.27 7.21
CA ILE A 66 -20.46 -1.16 6.96
C ILE A 66 -21.05 -2.46 6.38
N ILE A 67 -20.33 -3.12 5.47
CA ILE A 67 -20.83 -4.32 4.78
C ILE A 67 -20.68 -5.57 5.64
N PHE A 68 -19.58 -5.70 6.41
CA PHE A 68 -19.26 -6.92 7.15
C PHE A 68 -19.55 -6.84 8.66
N THR A 69 -19.90 -5.67 9.21
CA THR A 69 -20.20 -5.53 10.65
C THR A 69 -21.55 -4.86 10.91
N GLU A 70 -22.39 -5.48 11.74
CA GLU A 70 -23.76 -5.04 12.02
C GLU A 70 -23.84 -3.76 12.90
N ASN A 71 -22.73 -3.35 13.54
CA ASN A 71 -22.72 -2.31 14.58
C ASN A 71 -21.81 -1.10 14.27
N PHE A 72 -21.65 -0.73 13.00
CA PHE A 72 -20.83 0.43 12.65
C PHE A 72 -21.52 1.77 13.00
N GLU A 73 -20.97 2.49 13.99
CA GLU A 73 -21.52 3.77 14.47
C GLU A 73 -20.76 5.00 13.96
N CYS A 74 -21.38 5.79 13.07
CA CYS A 74 -20.82 7.07 12.59
C CYS A 74 -20.71 8.16 13.68
N LYS A 75 -21.45 8.05 14.79
CA LYS A 75 -21.63 9.10 15.81
C LYS A 75 -20.38 9.41 16.65
N LYS A 76 -19.35 8.55 16.63
CA LYS A 76 -18.12 8.72 17.43
C LYS A 76 -17.04 9.57 16.73
N ARG A 77 -17.35 10.13 15.55
CA ARG A 77 -16.38 10.82 14.68
C ARG A 77 -16.46 12.34 14.78
N LYS A 78 -15.43 13.04 14.29
CA LYS A 78 -15.48 14.51 14.15
C LYS A 78 -16.62 14.89 13.19
N SER A 79 -17.22 16.07 13.38
CA SER A 79 -18.45 16.50 12.69
C SER A 79 -18.42 16.39 11.14
N LYS A 80 -17.27 16.63 10.49
CA LYS A 80 -17.11 16.48 9.03
C LYS A 80 -17.10 15.01 8.61
N ASP A 81 -16.35 14.19 9.34
CA ASP A 81 -16.19 12.75 9.08
C ASP A 81 -17.49 11.99 9.38
N GLN A 82 -18.31 12.51 10.29
CA GLN A 82 -19.65 11.98 10.57
C GLN A 82 -20.58 12.13 9.35
N LYS A 83 -20.59 13.30 8.68
CA LYS A 83 -21.44 13.51 7.49
C LYS A 83 -21.06 12.58 6.35
N ASN A 84 -19.77 12.45 6.06
CA ASN A 84 -19.27 11.53 5.04
C ASN A 84 -19.67 10.07 5.37
N CYS A 85 -19.54 9.68 6.63
CA CYS A 85 -19.91 8.35 7.11
C CYS A 85 -21.42 8.08 6.96
N GLU A 86 -22.27 9.03 7.34
CA GLU A 86 -23.74 8.92 7.18
C GLU A 86 -24.16 8.86 5.71
N GLU A 87 -23.47 9.61 4.84
CA GLU A 87 -23.68 9.54 3.39
C GLU A 87 -23.27 8.18 2.83
N LEU A 88 -22.10 7.67 3.22
CA LEU A 88 -21.61 6.35 2.83
C LEU A 88 -22.55 5.23 3.31
N GLN A 89 -23.07 5.30 4.54
CA GLN A 89 -24.06 4.36 5.05
C GLN A 89 -25.35 4.34 4.21
N LYS A 90 -25.83 5.51 3.76
CA LYS A 90 -27.00 5.59 2.89
C LYS A 90 -26.74 4.95 1.54
N ILE A 91 -25.56 5.20 0.96
CA ILE A 91 -25.13 4.64 -0.33
C ILE A 91 -25.06 3.11 -0.24
N LEU A 92 -24.45 2.60 0.83
CA LEU A 92 -24.22 1.17 1.04
C LEU A 92 -25.44 0.41 1.61
N SER A 93 -26.53 1.11 1.96
CA SER A 93 -27.73 0.48 2.56
C SER A 93 -28.35 -0.63 1.70
N ASN A 94 -28.11 -0.62 0.39
CA ASN A 94 -28.59 -1.61 -0.57
C ASN A 94 -27.45 -2.37 -1.27
N VAL A 95 -26.25 -2.39 -0.66
CA VAL A 95 -25.08 -3.14 -1.13
C VAL A 95 -24.92 -4.35 -0.23
N THR A 96 -24.91 -5.54 -0.84
CA THR A 96 -24.76 -6.82 -0.13
C THR A 96 -23.29 -7.25 -0.08
N VAL A 97 -23.00 -8.26 0.75
CA VAL A 97 -21.68 -8.93 0.76
C VAL A 97 -21.39 -9.54 -0.62
N GLU A 98 -22.40 -10.15 -1.26
CA GLU A 98 -22.29 -10.69 -2.62
C GLU A 98 -21.93 -9.61 -3.65
N ASP A 99 -22.54 -8.43 -3.58
CA ASP A 99 -22.22 -7.30 -4.46
C ASP A 99 -20.75 -6.88 -4.27
N PHE A 100 -20.27 -6.84 -3.03
CA PHE A 100 -18.88 -6.48 -2.71
C PHE A 100 -17.88 -7.51 -3.25
N ILE A 101 -18.16 -8.80 -3.05
CA ILE A 101 -17.34 -9.90 -3.55
C ILE A 101 -17.31 -9.86 -5.08
N SER A 102 -18.46 -9.70 -5.74
CA SER A 102 -18.56 -9.63 -7.20
C SER A 102 -17.82 -8.41 -7.75
N PHE A 103 -17.90 -7.26 -7.09
CA PHE A 103 -17.14 -6.08 -7.47
C PHE A 103 -15.62 -6.30 -7.33
N THR A 104 -15.18 -6.92 -6.24
CA THR A 104 -13.76 -7.22 -5.99
C THR A 104 -13.20 -8.14 -7.08
N ASP A 105 -13.94 -9.19 -7.45
CA ASP A 105 -13.59 -10.10 -8.54
C ASP A 105 -13.53 -9.38 -9.90
N GLU A 106 -14.57 -8.62 -10.26
CA GLU A 106 -14.62 -7.84 -11.51
C GLU A 106 -13.43 -6.86 -11.59
N LEU A 107 -13.07 -6.22 -10.47
CA LEU A 107 -11.93 -5.31 -10.36
C LEU A 107 -10.58 -6.01 -10.58
N ILE A 108 -10.33 -7.14 -9.92
CA ILE A 108 -9.08 -7.90 -10.07
C ILE A 108 -8.93 -8.38 -11.52
N GLN A 109 -9.98 -8.97 -12.09
CA GLN A 109 -9.97 -9.41 -13.49
C GLN A 109 -9.74 -8.25 -14.46
N PHE A 110 -10.35 -7.08 -14.20
CA PHE A 110 -10.14 -5.89 -15.01
C PHE A 110 -8.69 -5.42 -14.99
N LEU A 111 -8.07 -5.31 -13.80
CA LEU A 111 -6.67 -4.90 -13.67
C LEU A 111 -5.72 -5.88 -14.36
N HIS A 112 -5.97 -7.18 -14.22
CA HIS A 112 -5.22 -8.22 -14.91
C HIS A 112 -5.34 -8.09 -16.43
N LYS A 113 -6.57 -7.98 -16.96
CA LYS A 113 -6.84 -7.78 -18.39
C LYS A 113 -6.17 -6.53 -18.95
N MET A 114 -6.06 -5.47 -18.14
CA MET A 114 -5.41 -4.22 -18.52
C MET A 114 -3.89 -4.25 -18.38
N ASP A 115 -3.30 -5.36 -17.90
CA ASP A 115 -1.88 -5.49 -17.60
C ASP A 115 -1.43 -4.33 -16.70
N VAL A 116 -2.08 -4.23 -15.54
CA VAL A 116 -1.79 -3.28 -14.48
C VAL A 116 -1.28 -4.06 -13.27
N PRO A 117 0.06 -4.16 -13.09
CA PRO A 117 0.63 -4.87 -11.95
C PRO A 117 0.28 -4.19 -10.63
N LEU A 118 0.02 -5.01 -9.61
CA LEU A 118 0.04 -4.59 -8.22
C LEU A 118 1.36 -5.02 -7.60
N ILE A 119 2.11 -4.07 -7.06
CA ILE A 119 3.34 -4.36 -6.31
C ILE A 119 3.07 -4.11 -4.83
N VAL A 120 3.40 -5.09 -3.98
CA VAL A 120 3.14 -5.02 -2.53
C VAL A 120 4.36 -5.49 -1.76
N SER A 121 4.71 -4.74 -0.73
CA SER A 121 5.57 -5.17 0.37
C SER A 121 4.73 -5.51 1.59
N VAL A 122 5.11 -6.58 2.28
CA VAL A 122 4.51 -7.02 3.53
C VAL A 122 5.60 -7.05 4.60
N VAL A 123 5.34 -6.39 5.73
CA VAL A 123 6.21 -6.42 6.92
C VAL A 123 5.40 -6.92 8.11
N ASN A 124 5.95 -7.90 8.83
CA ASN A 124 5.40 -8.28 10.13
C ASN A 124 5.91 -7.30 11.19
N LYS A 125 5.00 -6.58 11.84
CA LYS A 125 5.32 -5.60 12.87
C LYS A 125 6.07 -6.23 14.03
N GLU A 126 5.84 -7.51 14.33
CA GLU A 126 6.46 -8.21 15.46
C GLU A 126 7.87 -8.74 15.18
N ASP A 127 8.40 -8.51 13.98
CA ASP A 127 9.74 -8.97 13.60
C ASP A 127 10.84 -8.35 14.49
N GLU A 128 11.89 -9.14 14.74
CA GLU A 128 13.02 -8.76 15.59
C GLU A 128 13.83 -7.62 15.01
N ILE A 129 13.78 -7.42 13.69
CA ILE A 129 14.43 -6.29 13.00
C ILE A 129 14.03 -4.93 13.60
N HIS A 130 12.83 -4.84 14.19
CA HIS A 130 12.33 -3.63 14.83
C HIS A 130 12.75 -3.46 16.29
N LYS A 131 13.11 -4.55 17.00
CA LYS A 131 13.44 -4.51 18.43
C LYS A 131 14.76 -3.80 18.71
N ASN A 132 15.73 -3.96 17.82
CA ASN A 132 17.06 -3.37 17.94
C ASN A 132 17.24 -2.11 17.08
N HIS A 133 16.16 -1.62 16.46
CA HIS A 133 16.24 -0.43 15.63
C HIS A 133 16.42 0.82 16.49
N HIS A 134 17.20 1.79 16.00
CA HIS A 134 17.42 3.06 16.69
C HIS A 134 16.19 4.01 16.65
N LEU A 135 15.16 3.63 15.90
CA LEU A 135 13.87 4.33 15.80
C LEU A 135 12.78 3.49 16.45
N ASN A 136 11.64 4.09 16.74
CA ASN A 136 10.50 3.34 17.26
C ASN A 136 10.01 2.29 16.24
N LYS A 137 9.38 1.23 16.76
CA LYS A 137 8.89 0.07 16.00
C LYS A 137 7.99 0.45 14.80
N GLU A 138 7.10 1.43 14.99
CA GLU A 138 6.20 1.90 13.95
C GLU A 138 6.93 2.58 12.78
N VAL A 139 7.86 3.48 13.10
CA VAL A 139 8.68 4.16 12.10
C VAL A 139 9.56 3.17 11.35
N SER A 140 10.19 2.24 12.07
CA SER A 140 11.02 1.20 11.47
C SER A 140 10.20 0.34 10.50
N ALA A 141 9.03 -0.15 10.92
CA ALA A 141 8.21 -0.99 10.06
C ALA A 141 7.69 -0.23 8.82
N LEU A 142 7.28 1.03 8.95
CA LEU A 142 6.90 1.87 7.80
C LEU A 142 8.08 2.11 6.84
N ALA A 143 9.26 2.37 7.39
CA ALA A 143 10.47 2.59 6.60
C ALA A 143 10.85 1.32 5.82
N TYR A 144 10.85 0.16 6.48
CA TYR A 144 11.15 -1.13 5.82
C TYR A 144 10.09 -1.52 4.79
N SER A 145 8.79 -1.35 5.08
CA SER A 145 7.73 -1.69 4.11
C SER A 145 7.87 -0.84 2.85
N PHE A 146 8.14 0.46 3.02
CA PHE A 146 8.35 1.33 1.88
C PHE A 146 9.65 1.01 1.14
N LYS A 147 10.76 0.77 1.86
CA LYS A 147 12.05 0.42 1.25
C LYS A 147 11.99 -0.85 0.41
N MET A 148 11.36 -1.90 0.93
CA MET A 148 11.15 -3.14 0.20
C MET A 148 10.29 -2.92 -1.05
N PHE A 149 9.20 -2.15 -0.92
CA PHE A 149 8.36 -1.77 -2.05
C PHE A 149 9.17 -1.07 -3.15
N LEU A 150 10.00 -0.07 -2.81
CA LEU A 150 10.86 0.63 -3.77
C LEU A 150 11.82 -0.32 -4.48
N ASN A 151 12.41 -1.27 -3.78
CA ASN A 151 13.34 -2.23 -4.36
C ASN A 151 12.65 -3.18 -5.36
N ILE A 152 11.45 -3.67 -5.03
CA ILE A 152 10.65 -4.49 -5.94
C ILE A 152 10.26 -3.68 -7.18
N LEU A 153 9.81 -2.45 -6.97
CA LEU A 153 9.40 -1.55 -8.04
C LEU A 153 10.58 -1.20 -8.97
N ASP A 154 11.77 -0.94 -8.42
CA ASP A 154 12.95 -0.63 -9.22
C ASP A 154 13.37 -1.81 -10.10
N ARG A 155 13.26 -3.04 -9.58
CA ARG A 155 13.46 -4.26 -10.38
C ARG A 155 12.43 -4.38 -11.51
N PHE A 156 11.16 -4.13 -11.22
CA PHE A 156 10.11 -4.11 -12.24
C PHE A 156 10.44 -3.10 -13.34
N LEU A 157 10.74 -1.86 -12.95
CA LEU A 157 11.07 -0.76 -13.88
C LEU A 157 12.32 -1.07 -14.70
N ALA A 158 13.35 -1.66 -14.09
CA ALA A 158 14.56 -2.13 -14.77
C ALA A 158 14.23 -3.18 -15.84
N SER A 159 13.33 -4.13 -15.54
CA SER A 159 12.90 -5.15 -16.50
C SER A 159 12.15 -4.58 -17.70
N LYS A 160 11.48 -3.43 -17.52
CA LYS A 160 10.79 -2.69 -18.57
C LYS A 160 11.70 -1.66 -19.27
N ASN A 161 12.89 -1.40 -18.72
CA ASN A 161 13.78 -0.32 -19.12
C ASN A 161 13.04 1.04 -19.16
N GLU A 162 12.21 1.30 -18.15
CA GLU A 162 11.40 2.51 -18.03
C GLU A 162 11.59 3.17 -16.69
N LYS A 163 11.32 4.48 -16.61
CA LYS A 163 11.29 5.21 -15.35
C LYS A 163 9.91 5.14 -14.68
N GLY A 164 9.90 5.39 -13.38
CA GLY A 164 8.68 5.44 -12.57
C GLY A 164 8.53 6.75 -11.79
N LEU A 165 7.31 7.28 -11.73
CA LEU A 165 6.91 8.39 -10.86
C LEU A 165 5.95 7.87 -9.78
N LEU A 166 6.31 8.09 -8.51
CA LEU A 166 5.45 7.76 -7.37
C LEU A 166 4.34 8.80 -7.21
N ILE A 167 3.12 8.35 -6.96
CA ILE A 167 1.93 9.15 -6.69
C ILE A 167 1.32 8.64 -5.38
N ALA A 168 1.13 9.51 -4.40
CA ALA A 168 0.64 9.13 -3.08
C ALA A 168 -0.39 10.15 -2.55
N ASP A 169 -1.12 9.77 -1.51
CA ASP A 169 -2.04 10.68 -0.83
C ASP A 169 -1.31 11.81 -0.10
N ASP A 170 -1.90 13.00 -0.10
CA ASP A 170 -1.34 14.18 0.58
C ASP A 170 -1.38 14.02 2.11
N PHE A 171 -0.20 13.82 2.69
CA PHE A 171 0.03 13.70 4.14
C PHE A 171 0.48 15.01 4.80
N SER A 172 0.47 16.14 4.07
CA SER A 172 1.05 17.40 4.53
C SER A 172 0.41 17.90 5.81
N ASN A 173 -0.87 17.60 6.01
CA ASN A 173 -1.63 17.89 7.22
C ASN A 173 -1.03 17.26 8.50
N GLN A 174 -0.24 16.18 8.39
CA GLN A 174 0.43 15.50 9.50
C GLN A 174 1.73 16.20 9.94
N ILE A 175 2.33 17.02 9.07
CA ILE A 175 3.60 17.70 9.36
C ILE A 175 3.33 18.93 10.23
N PRO A 176 3.92 19.03 11.44
CA PRO A 176 3.83 20.22 12.29
C PRO A 176 4.32 21.49 11.57
N ALA A 177 3.66 22.63 11.79
CA ALA A 177 4.01 23.91 11.16
C ALA A 177 5.49 24.28 11.31
N LYS A 178 6.08 24.05 12.49
CA LYS A 178 7.50 24.28 12.78
C LYS A 178 8.47 23.46 11.91
N ILE A 179 8.03 22.29 11.43
CA ILE A 179 8.82 21.42 10.57
C ILE A 179 8.62 21.84 9.11
N ARG A 180 7.40 22.25 8.72
CA ARG A 180 7.11 22.75 7.36
C ARG A 180 7.91 24.00 6.98
N THR A 181 8.40 24.78 7.94
CA THR A 181 9.24 25.96 7.66
C THR A 181 10.69 25.61 7.35
N LEU A 182 11.15 24.39 7.67
CA LEU A 182 12.50 23.93 7.37
C LEU A 182 12.66 23.63 5.87
N SER A 183 13.89 23.66 5.35
CA SER A 183 14.18 23.13 4.02
C SER A 183 13.93 21.62 3.97
N LEU A 184 13.68 21.06 2.78
CA LEU A 184 13.42 19.62 2.63
C LEU A 184 14.55 18.77 3.21
N TYR A 185 15.80 19.14 2.96
CA TYR A 185 16.97 18.47 3.53
C TYR A 185 16.95 18.48 5.07
N GLU A 186 16.69 19.63 5.69
CA GLU A 186 16.60 19.74 7.15
C GLU A 186 15.42 18.94 7.74
N ARG A 187 14.31 18.78 6.99
CA ARG A 187 13.18 17.95 7.42
C ARG A 187 13.54 16.47 7.44
N ILE A 188 14.17 15.96 6.37
CA ILE A 188 14.51 14.54 6.24
C ILE A 188 15.75 14.16 7.06
N ALA A 189 16.69 15.07 7.29
CA ALA A 189 17.86 14.80 8.13
C ALA A 189 17.53 14.79 9.64
N ASN A 190 16.32 15.20 10.03
CA ASN A 190 15.93 15.28 11.43
C ASN A 190 15.65 13.89 12.00
N ASP A 191 16.42 13.42 12.98
CA ASP A 191 16.15 12.12 13.62
C ASP A 191 14.87 12.11 14.49
N ASN A 192 14.24 13.27 14.71
CA ASN A 192 12.93 13.39 15.36
C ASN A 192 11.76 13.38 14.35
N ILE A 193 11.87 12.67 13.23
CA ILE A 193 10.80 12.47 12.21
C ILE A 193 9.46 11.99 12.79
N GLY A 194 9.43 11.57 14.07
CA GLY A 194 8.21 11.25 14.77
C GLY A 194 7.43 10.16 14.03
N LYS A 195 6.10 10.23 14.05
CA LYS A 195 5.22 9.32 13.30
C LYS A 195 4.68 9.96 12.02
N GLN A 196 5.38 10.96 11.48
CA GLN A 196 4.93 11.68 10.28
C GLN A 196 5.26 10.88 9.03
N LYS A 197 4.27 10.20 8.46
CA LYS A 197 4.45 9.27 7.32
C LYS A 197 5.17 9.89 6.13
N GLU A 198 4.77 11.11 5.75
CA GLU A 198 5.39 11.83 4.65
C GLU A 198 6.91 11.95 4.82
N LEU A 199 7.36 12.30 6.03
CA LEU A 199 8.78 12.49 6.31
C LEU A 199 9.55 11.16 6.30
N ILE A 200 8.90 10.08 6.75
CA ILE A 200 9.47 8.72 6.70
C ILE A 200 9.67 8.32 5.23
N PHE A 201 8.62 8.43 4.41
CA PHE A 201 8.68 8.04 3.00
C PHE A 201 9.66 8.91 2.21
N LEU A 202 9.65 10.23 2.42
CA LEU A 202 10.63 11.12 1.80
C LEU A 202 12.06 10.74 2.22
N ARG A 203 12.33 10.51 3.51
CA ARG A 203 13.67 10.11 3.96
C ARG A 203 14.14 8.80 3.31
N VAL A 204 13.29 7.76 3.28
CA VAL A 204 13.62 6.48 2.62
C VAL A 204 13.88 6.69 1.12
N LEU A 205 13.08 7.50 0.43
CA LEU A 205 13.28 7.77 -1.00
C LEU A 205 14.59 8.51 -1.24
N TYR A 206 14.88 9.55 -0.45
CA TYR A 206 16.12 10.31 -0.54
C TYR A 206 17.35 9.44 -0.26
N GLU A 207 17.32 8.64 0.80
CA GLU A 207 18.36 7.64 1.12
C GLU A 207 18.56 6.64 -0.02
N SER A 208 17.51 6.34 -0.79
CA SER A 208 17.60 5.39 -1.90
C SER A 208 18.12 5.99 -3.20
N LEU A 209 18.19 7.31 -3.29
CA LEU A 209 18.57 8.06 -4.49
C LEU A 209 19.81 8.93 -4.27
N ASP A 210 20.37 8.93 -3.06
CA ASP A 210 21.50 9.77 -2.65
C ASP A 210 22.72 9.64 -3.59
N TRP A 211 22.99 8.44 -4.07
CA TRP A 211 24.08 8.10 -4.97
C TRP A 211 23.98 8.79 -6.35
N LYS A 212 22.78 9.26 -6.73
CA LYS A 212 22.58 10.05 -7.95
C LYS A 212 23.10 11.48 -7.79
N SER A 213 23.16 11.96 -6.55
CA SER A 213 23.78 13.24 -6.23
C SER A 213 25.28 13.03 -6.00
N ASN A 214 26.13 13.85 -6.62
CA ASN A 214 27.58 13.84 -6.35
C ASN A 214 27.93 14.34 -4.93
N SER A 215 26.92 14.55 -4.06
CA SER A 215 27.10 14.87 -2.66
C SER A 215 27.11 13.58 -1.84
N TYR A 216 28.31 13.12 -1.49
CA TYR A 216 28.57 12.05 -0.52
C TYR A 216 28.17 12.43 0.94
N ASP A 217 27.36 13.48 1.12
CA ASP A 217 27.14 14.17 2.40
C ASP A 217 25.84 13.76 3.10
N PHE A 218 25.18 12.66 2.69
CA PHE A 218 24.07 12.15 3.49
C PHE A 218 24.61 11.37 4.70
N THR A 219 24.94 12.11 5.76
CA THR A 219 25.54 11.60 7.00
C THR A 219 24.53 11.03 8.00
N SER A 220 23.25 10.92 7.63
CA SER A 220 22.23 10.43 8.55
C SER A 220 22.26 8.90 8.62
N LYS A 221 21.96 8.33 9.80
CA LYS A 221 21.81 6.88 9.94
C LYS A 221 20.62 6.46 9.08
N CYS A 222 20.87 5.63 8.07
CA CYS A 222 19.84 5.06 7.21
C CYS A 222 18.70 4.47 8.07
N ILE A 223 17.45 4.80 7.76
CA ILE A 223 16.30 4.43 8.60
C ILE A 223 15.69 3.08 8.22
N ALA A 224 16.10 2.52 7.08
CA ALA A 224 15.81 1.17 6.64
C ALA A 224 17.08 0.55 6.00
N PRO A 225 18.13 0.28 6.80
CA PRO A 225 19.40 -0.21 6.28
C PRO A 225 19.26 -1.58 5.62
N MET A 226 19.86 -1.73 4.44
CA MET A 226 19.94 -2.99 3.70
C MET A 226 21.26 -3.70 3.95
N LYS A 227 21.29 -5.03 3.75
CA LYS A 227 22.51 -5.83 3.92
C LYS A 227 23.60 -5.42 2.94
N TYR A 228 23.21 -5.19 1.68
CA TYR A 228 24.14 -4.79 0.63
C TYR A 228 23.86 -3.37 0.14
N GLU A 229 24.93 -2.63 -0.14
CA GLU A 229 24.85 -1.24 -0.59
C GLU A 229 24.10 -1.09 -1.93
N PHE A 230 24.16 -2.08 -2.83
CA PHE A 230 23.40 -1.98 -4.08
C PHE A 230 21.88 -2.10 -3.85
N GLU A 231 21.45 -2.81 -2.81
CA GLU A 231 20.02 -2.95 -2.45
C GLU A 231 19.47 -1.66 -1.84
N SER A 232 20.34 -0.80 -1.32
CA SER A 232 19.90 0.51 -0.83
C SER A 232 19.66 1.49 -1.97
N LYS A 233 20.09 1.22 -3.20
CA LYS A 233 20.04 2.17 -4.32
C LYS A 233 18.92 1.85 -5.30
N ASN A 234 18.15 2.86 -5.71
CA ASN A 234 17.16 2.74 -6.78
C ASN A 234 17.58 3.54 -8.02
N MET A 235 17.46 2.93 -9.20
CA MET A 235 17.97 3.49 -10.47
C MET A 235 16.89 4.14 -11.32
N PHE A 236 15.73 3.50 -11.43
CA PHE A 236 14.68 3.83 -12.37
C PHE A 236 13.58 4.72 -11.77
N LEU A 237 13.59 4.94 -10.46
CA LEU A 237 12.69 5.88 -9.79
C LEU A 237 13.10 7.33 -9.99
N ILE A 238 12.10 8.19 -10.22
CA ILE A 238 12.24 9.65 -10.22
C ILE A 238 12.28 10.16 -8.78
N ASP A 239 13.05 11.22 -8.59
CA ASP A 239 13.49 11.78 -7.31
C ASP A 239 12.41 12.61 -6.60
N ASN A 240 11.15 12.16 -6.66
CA ASN A 240 10.02 12.84 -6.04
C ASN A 240 8.82 11.90 -5.82
N ILE A 241 8.00 12.24 -4.83
CA ILE A 241 6.65 11.70 -4.66
C ILE A 241 5.67 12.80 -5.05
N ASN A 242 4.79 12.52 -6.00
CA ASN A 242 3.76 13.45 -6.41
C ASN A 242 2.51 13.26 -5.55
N TYR A 243 2.30 14.16 -4.60
CA TYR A 243 1.15 14.09 -3.70
C TYR A 243 -0.12 14.58 -4.38
N THR A 244 -1.20 13.81 -4.26
CA THR A 244 -2.53 14.14 -4.76
C THR A 244 -3.57 14.02 -3.65
N ASN A 245 -4.70 14.70 -3.83
CA ASN A 245 -5.86 14.44 -3.01
C ASN A 245 -6.45 13.07 -3.42
N SER A 246 -6.72 12.21 -2.43
CA SER A 246 -7.31 10.88 -2.60
C SER A 246 -8.61 10.93 -3.42
N LYS A 247 -9.41 11.98 -3.25
CA LYS A 247 -10.68 12.20 -3.98
C LYS A 247 -10.50 12.40 -5.48
N ASP A 248 -9.36 12.93 -5.88
CA ASP A 248 -9.10 13.33 -7.25
C ASP A 248 -8.46 12.18 -8.07
N SER A 249 -7.99 11.12 -7.40
CA SER A 249 -7.35 9.96 -8.02
C SER A 249 -8.09 8.66 -7.70
N VAL A 250 -8.83 8.15 -8.67
CA VAL A 250 -9.53 6.85 -8.53
C VAL A 250 -8.52 5.71 -8.42
N LEU A 251 -7.36 5.83 -9.06
CA LEU A 251 -6.30 4.83 -8.97
C LEU A 251 -5.67 4.75 -7.58
N ASN A 252 -5.54 5.87 -6.84
CA ASN A 252 -5.14 5.82 -5.43
C ASN A 252 -6.20 5.10 -4.59
N GLN A 253 -7.49 5.42 -4.77
CA GLN A 253 -8.57 4.76 -4.03
C GLN A 253 -8.63 3.25 -4.31
N VAL A 254 -8.40 2.83 -5.56
CA VAL A 254 -8.34 1.42 -5.92
C VAL A 254 -7.08 0.75 -5.32
N SER A 255 -5.98 1.48 -5.20
CA SER A 255 -4.76 0.98 -4.54
C SER A 255 -5.01 0.73 -3.05
N ASP A 256 -5.60 1.68 -2.31
CA ASP A 256 -6.07 1.47 -0.93
C ASP A 256 -6.98 0.25 -0.84
N PHE A 257 -7.96 0.17 -1.76
CA PHE A 257 -8.94 -0.90 -1.77
C PHE A 257 -8.29 -2.27 -1.82
N ILE A 258 -7.44 -2.50 -2.81
CA ILE A 258 -6.82 -3.82 -3.01
C ILE A 258 -5.85 -4.13 -1.88
N LEU A 259 -5.07 -3.15 -1.42
CA LEU A 259 -4.16 -3.35 -0.29
C LEU A 259 -4.92 -3.72 1.00
N TYR A 260 -6.05 -3.07 1.25
CA TYR A 260 -6.90 -3.37 2.40
C TYR A 260 -7.46 -4.80 2.31
N ILE A 261 -7.95 -5.20 1.14
CA ILE A 261 -8.46 -6.55 0.87
C ILE A 261 -7.37 -7.61 1.06
N LEU A 262 -6.17 -7.37 0.55
CA LEU A 262 -5.02 -8.28 0.74
C LEU A 262 -4.65 -8.40 2.21
N ARG A 263 -4.62 -7.29 2.95
CA ARG A 263 -4.37 -7.33 4.40
C ARG A 263 -5.42 -8.18 5.13
N LYS A 264 -6.71 -7.99 4.83
CA LYS A 264 -7.79 -8.80 5.41
C LYS A 264 -7.65 -10.28 5.07
N THR A 265 -7.21 -10.56 3.85
CA THR A 265 -6.95 -11.93 3.40
C THR A 265 -5.82 -12.60 4.19
N LEU A 266 -4.74 -11.87 4.47
CA LEU A 266 -3.63 -12.36 5.30
C LEU A 266 -4.06 -12.56 6.75
N GLU A 267 -4.79 -11.59 7.33
CA GLU A 267 -5.34 -11.71 8.69
C GLU A 267 -6.22 -12.95 8.86
N CYS A 268 -7.01 -13.33 7.85
CA CYS A 268 -7.86 -14.52 7.92
C CYS A 268 -7.12 -15.84 7.88
N GLN A 269 -5.92 -15.87 7.29
CA GLN A 269 -5.14 -17.10 7.20
C GLN A 269 -4.40 -17.41 8.49
N GLU A 270 -4.09 -16.38 9.27
CA GLU A 270 -3.50 -16.55 10.61
C GLU A 270 -4.56 -16.79 11.71
N ASN A 271 -5.84 -16.52 11.43
CA ASN A 271 -6.92 -16.76 12.37
C ASN A 271 -7.55 -18.13 12.15
N ASP A 272 -7.63 -18.95 13.21
CA ASP A 272 -8.20 -20.32 13.14
C ASP A 272 -9.72 -20.36 12.84
N ALA A 273 -10.43 -19.24 12.94
CA ALA A 273 -11.89 -19.14 12.69
C ALA A 273 -12.29 -17.75 12.15
N PRO A 274 -12.05 -17.44 10.86
CA PRO A 274 -12.55 -16.21 10.26
C PRO A 274 -14.08 -16.27 10.09
N PRO A 275 -14.78 -15.12 10.04
CA PRO A 275 -16.21 -15.10 9.71
C PRO A 275 -16.48 -15.71 8.32
N ASP A 276 -17.54 -16.51 8.17
CA ASP A 276 -17.89 -17.24 6.93
C ASP A 276 -17.88 -16.35 5.66
N ASN A 277 -18.42 -15.13 5.77
CA ASN A 277 -18.46 -14.17 4.66
C ASN A 277 -17.07 -13.70 4.21
N LEU A 278 -16.13 -13.64 5.14
CA LEU A 278 -14.76 -13.25 4.88
C LEU A 278 -13.96 -14.42 4.29
N GLU A 279 -14.23 -15.66 4.73
CA GLU A 279 -13.68 -16.86 4.11
C GLU A 279 -14.11 -16.99 2.64
N LYS A 280 -15.38 -16.71 2.33
CA LYS A 280 -15.90 -16.67 0.95
C LYS A 280 -15.17 -15.64 0.08
N LEU A 281 -14.95 -14.42 0.59
CA LEU A 281 -14.18 -13.39 -0.09
C LEU A 281 -12.74 -13.84 -0.33
N VAL A 282 -12.06 -14.38 0.69
CA VAL A 282 -10.68 -14.88 0.61
C VAL A 282 -10.54 -16.00 -0.42
N LYS A 283 -11.46 -16.95 -0.43
CA LYS A 283 -11.47 -18.04 -1.40
C LYS A 283 -11.58 -17.51 -2.84
N ASN A 284 -12.52 -16.60 -3.08
CA ASN A 284 -12.71 -16.03 -4.42
C ASN A 284 -11.50 -15.23 -4.88
N ILE A 285 -10.87 -14.45 -3.99
CA ILE A 285 -9.64 -13.72 -4.31
C ILE A 285 -8.53 -14.68 -4.70
N LYS A 286 -8.30 -15.75 -3.91
CA LYS A 286 -7.30 -16.79 -4.24
C LYS A 286 -7.57 -17.43 -5.60
N ASP A 287 -8.81 -17.79 -5.89
CA ASP A 287 -9.17 -18.43 -7.16
C ASP A 287 -8.93 -17.48 -8.35
N SER A 288 -9.27 -16.20 -8.20
CA SER A 288 -9.08 -15.15 -9.22
C SER A 288 -7.61 -14.88 -9.51
N ILE A 289 -6.80 -14.89 -8.44
CA ILE A 289 -5.36 -14.79 -8.52
C ILE A 289 -4.75 -16.00 -9.24
N LEU A 290 -5.12 -17.22 -8.86
CA LEU A 290 -4.53 -18.44 -9.43
C LEU A 290 -4.82 -18.61 -10.91
N LEU A 291 -5.98 -18.14 -11.37
CA LEU A 291 -6.31 -18.10 -12.80
C LEU A 291 -5.34 -17.19 -13.58
N SER A 292 -4.93 -16.07 -12.97
CA SER A 292 -4.03 -15.07 -13.60
C SER A 292 -2.58 -15.54 -13.78
N GLU A 293 -2.11 -16.46 -12.95
CA GLU A 293 -0.74 -17.00 -13.01
C GLU A 293 -0.56 -18.06 -14.10
N SER A 294 -1.63 -18.76 -14.45
CA SER A 294 -1.58 -19.82 -15.47
C SER A 294 -1.27 -19.29 -16.89
N GLU A 295 -1.32 -17.97 -17.09
CA GLU A 295 -1.15 -17.31 -18.39
C GLU A 295 0.20 -16.59 -18.60
N ASN A 296 1.09 -16.45 -17.59
CA ASN A 296 2.39 -15.77 -17.75
C ASN A 296 3.59 -16.42 -17.03
N LYS A 297 4.79 -16.27 -17.62
CA LYS A 297 6.06 -16.86 -17.16
C LYS A 297 6.57 -16.22 -15.84
N ILE A 298 6.37 -16.97 -14.75
CA ILE A 298 7.07 -17.01 -13.44
C ILE A 298 8.13 -15.92 -13.17
N ILE A 299 7.90 -15.11 -12.13
CA ILE A 299 8.90 -14.76 -11.10
C ILE A 299 8.20 -14.68 -9.72
N SER A 300 8.10 -15.81 -9.01
CA SER A 300 7.72 -15.87 -7.59
C SER A 300 8.96 -16.04 -6.71
N GLY A 301 9.02 -15.32 -5.59
CA GLY A 301 10.02 -15.49 -4.52
C GLY A 301 9.27 -15.63 -3.19
N LYS A 302 9.51 -16.68 -2.42
CA LYS A 302 8.63 -17.06 -1.30
C LYS A 302 9.32 -16.74 0.02
N LEU A 303 8.65 -16.07 0.95
CA LEU A 303 8.91 -16.30 2.38
C LEU A 303 7.58 -16.43 3.12
N VAL A 304 7.40 -17.62 3.68
CA VAL A 304 6.11 -18.18 4.14
C VAL A 304 5.89 -17.86 5.62
N GLY A 305 4.77 -17.22 5.94
CA GLY A 305 3.80 -17.79 6.88
C GLY A 305 2.74 -18.50 6.03
N THR A 306 2.42 -19.76 6.31
CA THR A 306 1.75 -20.73 5.42
C THR A 306 0.67 -20.19 4.48
N LEU A 307 1.01 -20.10 3.19
CA LEU A 307 0.06 -20.07 2.07
C LEU A 307 0.56 -21.00 0.96
N ASN A 308 -0.18 -22.09 0.76
CA ASN A 308 -0.18 -22.78 -0.52
C ASN A 308 -0.99 -21.96 -1.51
N SER A 309 -0.53 -21.97 -2.77
CA SER A 309 -1.09 -21.36 -3.98
C SER A 309 -0.67 -19.89 -4.21
N GLU A 310 -0.13 -19.71 -5.41
CA GLU A 310 0.79 -18.66 -5.85
C GLU A 310 0.01 -17.37 -6.21
N LEU A 311 0.72 -16.23 -6.18
CA LEU A 311 0.29 -14.90 -6.62
C LEU A 311 1.36 -14.42 -7.62
N ASP A 312 0.97 -13.79 -8.74
CA ASP A 312 1.85 -12.92 -9.52
C ASP A 312 2.04 -11.58 -8.77
N VAL A 313 2.55 -11.70 -7.55
CA VAL A 313 3.09 -10.64 -6.72
C VAL A 313 4.59 -10.83 -6.77
N LEU A 314 5.30 -9.81 -7.25
CA LEU A 314 6.75 -9.76 -7.15
C LEU A 314 7.13 -9.64 -5.66
N PHE A 315 7.22 -10.77 -4.97
CA PHE A 315 7.86 -10.85 -3.68
C PHE A 315 9.38 -10.92 -3.91
N SER A 316 10.15 -10.01 -3.32
CA SER A 316 11.59 -10.20 -3.23
C SER A 316 11.89 -11.09 -2.03
N GLU A 317 12.48 -12.27 -2.28
CA GLU A 317 13.30 -12.94 -1.26
C GLU A 317 14.49 -12.03 -0.93
N SER A 318 14.40 -11.29 0.16
CA SER A 318 15.61 -10.92 0.87
C SER A 318 15.90 -12.03 1.88
N PHE A 319 17.06 -12.65 1.75
CA PHE A 319 17.72 -13.68 2.58
C PHE A 319 17.74 -13.42 4.12
N TYR A 320 16.61 -13.16 4.77
CA TYR A 320 16.59 -12.49 6.07
C TYR A 320 16.26 -13.35 7.29
N ASN A 321 15.99 -14.66 7.16
CA ASN A 321 15.42 -15.42 8.27
C ASN A 321 16.37 -16.30 9.12
N GLU A 322 17.64 -16.48 8.74
CA GLU A 322 18.57 -17.28 9.58
C GLU A 322 19.84 -16.55 10.02
N ASP A 323 20.43 -15.68 9.20
CA ASP A 323 21.75 -15.09 9.52
C ASP A 323 21.69 -13.82 10.40
N MET A 324 20.54 -13.14 10.47
CA MET A 324 20.36 -11.95 11.34
C MET A 324 20.21 -12.30 12.83
N ARG A 325 19.81 -13.54 13.18
CA ARG A 325 19.80 -13.99 14.59
C ARG A 325 21.19 -14.01 15.23
N LYS A 326 22.26 -13.91 14.43
CA LYS A 326 23.64 -14.03 14.92
C LYS A 326 24.44 -12.72 14.95
N ARG A 327 23.92 -11.59 14.45
CA ARG A 327 24.75 -10.38 14.25
C ARG A 327 24.05 -9.03 14.46
N VAL A 328 23.16 -8.94 15.46
CA VAL A 328 22.86 -7.65 16.12
C VAL A 328 23.38 -7.69 17.54
#